data_AF-A0AAU5KQK8-F1
#
_entry.id   AF-A0AAU5KQK8-F1
#
_cell.length_a   1.000
_cell.length_b   1.000
_cell.length_c   1.000
_cell.angle_alpha   90.00
_cell.angle_beta   90.00
_cell.angle_gamma   90.00
#
_symmetry.space_group_name_H-M   'P 1'
#
loop_
_entity.id
_entity.type
_entity.pdbx_description
1 polymer ?
#
loop_
_entity_poly.entity_id
_entity_poly.type
_entity_poly.pdbx_seq_one_letter_code
_entity_poly.pdbx_strand_id
1 'polypeptide(L)'
;MSDYYDLFLAVDLPSDLPASVVQEVRWLLGQADRAPATHAAVDWEDSGHEPWPVFDGGSASHSFAGADTALLVRAVDRADPEGSAPWALTLRTGVHEDEFGVVMEAVEWLLRKATGVGWVGFVRSSAPEGIRHVIRRQDGFDLVDVRSAGTRAQVSWS
;
A
#
# COMPACT_ATOMS: atom_id res chain seq x y z
N MET A 1 -18.36 2.54 -17.90
CA MET A 1 -18.26 2.39 -16.43
C MET A 1 -16.84 1.97 -16.21
N SER A 2 -16.07 2.75 -15.47
CA SER A 2 -14.69 2.40 -15.17
C SER A 2 -14.64 1.56 -13.91
N ASP A 3 -13.72 0.61 -13.86
CA ASP A 3 -13.49 -0.21 -12.67
C ASP A 3 -12.53 0.49 -11.69
N TYR A 4 -12.74 0.20 -10.39
CA TYR A 4 -11.92 0.71 -9.30
C TYR A 4 -11.46 -0.43 -8.39
N TYR A 5 -10.33 -0.23 -7.73
CA TYR A 5 -9.76 -1.18 -6.78
C TYR A 5 -9.56 -0.53 -5.40
N ASP A 6 -10.02 -1.19 -4.34
CA ASP A 6 -9.74 -0.81 -2.96
C ASP A 6 -8.44 -1.53 -2.56
N LEU A 7 -7.33 -0.79 -2.56
CA LEU A 7 -6.04 -1.27 -2.11
C LEU A 7 -5.89 -0.98 -0.63
N PHE A 8 -5.58 -2.00 0.15
CA PHE A 8 -5.15 -1.87 1.55
C PHE A 8 -3.81 -2.56 1.74
N LEU A 9 -2.87 -1.91 2.42
CA LEU A 9 -1.58 -2.47 2.81
C LEU A 9 -1.22 -2.08 4.24
N ALA A 10 -0.66 -3.03 4.98
CA ALA A 10 -0.04 -2.81 6.29
C ALA A 10 1.28 -3.57 6.34
N VAL A 11 2.40 -2.85 6.48
CA VAL A 11 3.75 -3.43 6.49
C VAL A 11 4.68 -2.73 7.45
N ASP A 12 5.69 -3.46 7.89
CA ASP A 12 6.84 -2.88 8.59
C ASP A 12 8.00 -2.66 7.62
N LEU A 13 8.69 -1.53 7.77
CA LEU A 13 9.91 -1.19 7.04
C LEU A 13 11.11 -1.10 8.00
N PRO A 14 12.34 -1.36 7.51
CA PRO A 14 13.57 -1.32 8.31
C PRO A 14 13.77 0.02 8.99
N SER A 15 14.31 0.00 10.22
CA SER A 15 14.55 1.20 11.02
C SER A 15 15.64 2.12 10.42
N ASP A 16 16.52 1.55 9.60
CA ASP A 16 17.69 2.13 8.95
C ASP A 16 17.45 2.48 7.47
N LEU A 17 16.18 2.58 7.03
CA LEU A 17 15.84 3.00 5.68
C LEU A 17 16.59 4.29 5.27
N PRO A 18 17.21 4.34 4.07
CA PRO A 18 17.87 5.55 3.59
C PRO A 18 16.93 6.74 3.57
N ALA A 19 17.46 7.93 3.88
CA ALA A 19 16.65 9.16 3.93
C ALA A 19 15.93 9.46 2.61
N SER A 20 16.56 9.15 1.47
CA SER A 20 15.94 9.29 0.14
C SER A 20 14.74 8.35 -0.04
N VAL A 21 14.82 7.12 0.46
CA VAL A 21 13.71 6.16 0.42
C VAL A 21 12.57 6.64 1.32
N VAL A 22 12.87 7.11 2.52
CA VAL A 22 11.85 7.67 3.44
C VAL A 22 11.18 8.90 2.81
N GLN A 23 11.95 9.76 2.15
CA GLN A 23 11.42 10.92 1.43
C GLN A 23 10.48 10.51 0.31
N GLU A 24 10.89 9.54 -0.53
CA GLU A 24 10.07 9.05 -1.63
C GLU A 24 8.79 8.38 -1.14
N VAL A 25 8.86 7.53 -0.10
CA VAL A 25 7.67 6.97 0.55
C VAL A 25 6.75 8.10 1.01
N ARG A 26 7.24 9.07 1.78
CA ARG A 26 6.41 10.20 2.26
C ARG A 26 5.78 10.98 1.12
N TRP A 27 6.49 11.20 0.03
CA TRP A 27 5.93 11.85 -1.15
C TRP A 27 4.81 11.02 -1.78
N LEU A 28 5.01 9.70 -1.98
CA LEU A 28 3.97 8.81 -2.50
C LEU A 28 2.70 8.81 -1.62
N LEU A 29 2.85 8.97 -0.30
CA LEU A 29 1.74 9.05 0.66
C LEU A 29 1.07 10.44 0.76
N GLY A 30 1.51 11.43 -0.04
CA GLY A 30 1.04 12.82 0.07
C GLY A 30 1.50 13.56 1.33
N GLN A 31 2.47 13.01 2.06
CA GLN A 31 3.00 13.56 3.33
C GLN A 31 4.23 14.46 3.14
N ALA A 32 4.63 14.73 1.90
CA ALA A 32 5.73 15.62 1.57
C ALA A 32 5.36 16.50 0.36
N ASP A 33 5.52 17.82 0.51
CA ASP A 33 5.15 18.80 -0.52
C ASP A 33 6.03 18.75 -1.78
N ARG A 34 7.23 18.18 -1.66
CA ARG A 34 8.24 18.18 -2.73
C ARG A 34 8.50 16.76 -3.22
N ALA A 35 8.26 16.55 -4.51
CA ALA A 35 8.65 15.35 -5.23
C ALA A 35 10.17 15.11 -5.14
N PRO A 36 10.61 13.83 -5.06
CA PRO A 36 12.03 13.52 -5.16
C PRO A 36 12.56 13.94 -6.54
N ALA A 37 13.86 14.27 -6.61
CA ALA A 37 14.48 14.67 -7.89
C ALA A 37 14.57 13.51 -8.90
N THR A 38 14.57 12.28 -8.39
CA THR A 38 14.57 11.03 -9.15
C THR A 38 13.60 10.08 -8.48
N HIS A 39 12.73 9.44 -9.24
CA HIS A 39 11.80 8.45 -8.74
C HIS A 39 12.39 7.05 -8.92
N ALA A 40 12.44 6.28 -7.84
CA ALA A 40 12.85 4.88 -7.87
C ALA A 40 11.65 3.92 -7.78
N ALA A 41 10.48 4.42 -7.34
CA ALA A 41 9.30 3.61 -7.12
C ALA A 41 8.49 3.32 -8.38
N VAL A 42 8.49 4.26 -9.33
CA VAL A 42 7.75 4.18 -10.59
C VAL A 42 8.62 4.75 -11.70
N ASP A 43 8.73 4.05 -12.82
CA ASP A 43 9.23 4.63 -14.06
C ASP A 43 8.15 5.49 -14.73
N TRP A 44 8.15 6.77 -14.38
CA TRP A 44 7.13 7.70 -14.87
C TRP A 44 7.22 7.95 -16.38
N GLU A 45 8.41 7.86 -16.97
CA GLU A 45 8.60 8.06 -18.41
C GLU A 45 7.93 6.92 -19.19
N ASP A 46 8.14 5.68 -18.77
CA ASP A 46 7.53 4.50 -19.39
C ASP A 46 6.03 4.37 -19.07
N SER A 47 5.58 4.90 -17.92
CA SER A 47 4.17 4.87 -17.52
C SER A 47 3.25 5.71 -18.42
N GLY A 48 3.79 6.76 -19.07
CA GLY A 48 2.99 7.73 -19.83
C GLY A 48 2.20 8.73 -18.99
N HIS A 49 2.48 8.83 -17.69
CA HIS A 49 1.82 9.75 -16.77
C HIS A 49 2.81 10.74 -16.11
N GLU A 50 2.34 11.93 -15.74
CA GLU A 50 3.12 12.87 -14.92
C GLU A 50 3.20 12.39 -13.46
N PRO A 51 4.34 12.48 -12.76
CA PRO A 51 4.46 11.97 -11.39
C PRO A 51 3.44 12.55 -10.39
N TRP A 52 2.79 11.69 -9.61
CA TRP A 52 1.85 12.09 -8.56
C TRP A 52 1.97 11.22 -7.29
N PRO A 53 1.47 11.71 -6.13
CA PRO A 53 1.44 10.92 -4.90
C PRO A 53 0.38 9.82 -4.99
N VAL A 54 0.77 8.64 -5.48
CA VAL A 54 -0.16 7.53 -5.81
C VAL A 54 -0.95 6.95 -4.63
N PHE A 55 -0.50 7.22 -3.40
CA PHE A 55 -1.15 6.79 -2.16
C PHE A 55 -1.62 7.99 -1.33
N ASP A 56 -1.80 9.15 -1.94
CA ASP A 56 -2.33 10.32 -1.25
C ASP A 56 -3.65 9.98 -0.56
N GLY A 57 -3.79 10.44 0.67
CA GLY A 57 -4.91 10.11 1.55
C GLY A 57 -5.45 11.34 2.25
N GLY A 58 -6.38 11.14 3.19
CA GLY A 58 -6.99 12.24 3.94
C GLY A 58 -8.25 12.81 3.30
N SER A 59 -8.78 12.14 2.27
CA SER A 59 -10.07 12.46 1.66
C SER A 59 -11.03 11.27 1.72
N ALA A 60 -12.32 11.51 1.49
CA ALA A 60 -13.30 10.44 1.35
C ALA A 60 -12.97 9.61 0.10
N SER A 61 -13.03 8.28 0.21
CA SER A 61 -12.73 7.41 -0.93
C SER A 61 -13.79 7.59 -2.02
N HIS A 62 -13.34 7.72 -3.27
CA HIS A 62 -14.22 8.04 -4.39
C HIS A 62 -15.22 6.90 -4.69
N SER A 63 -14.74 5.66 -4.67
CA SER A 63 -15.49 4.49 -5.15
C SER A 63 -15.83 3.48 -4.06
N PHE A 64 -15.34 3.70 -2.84
CA PHE A 64 -15.54 2.80 -1.71
C PHE A 64 -16.02 3.56 -0.48
N ALA A 65 -16.70 2.87 0.44
CA ALA A 65 -17.09 3.47 1.70
C ALA A 65 -15.84 3.86 2.53
N GLY A 66 -15.93 4.94 3.32
CA GLY A 66 -14.87 5.41 4.21
C GLY A 66 -13.92 6.41 3.55
N ALA A 67 -12.69 6.48 4.06
CA ALA A 67 -11.66 7.41 3.60
C ALA A 67 -10.46 6.66 3.00
N ASP A 68 -9.77 7.33 2.08
CA ASP A 68 -8.43 6.95 1.68
C ASP A 68 -7.47 7.51 2.74
N THR A 69 -6.54 6.68 3.20
CA THR A 69 -5.70 6.96 4.36
C THR A 69 -4.30 6.44 4.11
N ALA A 70 -3.28 7.21 4.46
CA ALA A 70 -1.90 6.76 4.43
C ALA A 70 -1.16 7.29 5.64
N LEU A 71 -0.47 6.42 6.37
CA LEU A 71 0.25 6.78 7.59
C LEU A 71 1.56 6.01 7.71
N LEU A 72 2.66 6.76 7.86
CA LEU A 72 3.99 6.24 8.12
C LEU A 72 4.48 6.76 9.47
N VAL A 73 4.69 5.87 10.44
CA VAL A 73 5.11 6.22 11.80
C VAL A 73 6.28 5.37 12.26
N ARG A 74 7.04 5.85 13.25
CA ARG A 74 8.01 5.02 13.96
C ARG A 74 7.27 4.14 14.96
N ALA A 75 7.49 2.82 14.90
CA ALA A 75 6.94 1.87 15.84
C ALA A 75 7.80 1.79 17.10
N VAL A 76 7.78 2.87 17.90
CA VAL A 76 8.67 3.05 19.07
C VAL A 76 8.54 1.94 20.11
N ASP A 77 7.36 1.36 20.27
CA ASP A 77 7.10 0.25 21.19
C ASP A 77 7.67 -1.10 20.70
N ARG A 78 8.21 -1.13 19.48
CA ARG A 78 8.85 -2.30 18.84
C ARG A 78 10.32 -2.05 18.51
N ALA A 79 10.97 -1.12 19.21
CA ALA A 79 12.40 -0.86 19.04
C ALA A 79 13.23 -2.11 19.35
N ASP A 80 14.33 -2.27 18.60
CA ASP A 80 15.35 -3.29 18.88
C ASP A 80 16.16 -2.94 20.15
N PRO A 81 17.00 -3.86 20.66
CA PRO A 81 17.86 -3.61 21.82
C PRO A 81 18.81 -2.40 21.66
N GLU A 82 19.17 -2.06 20.42
CA GLU A 82 19.97 -0.88 20.07
C GLU A 82 19.16 0.43 20.07
N GLY A 83 17.85 0.36 20.31
CA GLY A 83 16.92 1.49 20.39
C GLY A 83 16.37 1.95 19.04
N SER A 84 16.61 1.21 17.96
CA SER A 84 16.15 1.54 16.62
C SER A 84 14.74 1.02 16.37
N ALA A 85 13.77 1.94 16.28
CA ALA A 85 12.38 1.61 15.99
C ALA A 85 12.15 1.36 14.48
N PRO A 86 11.52 0.26 14.04
CA PRO A 86 11.12 0.10 12.65
C PRO A 86 10.06 1.14 12.26
N TRP A 87 9.85 1.33 10.97
CA TRP A 87 8.69 2.08 10.50
C TRP A 87 7.49 1.16 10.38
N ALA A 88 6.33 1.64 10.78
CA ALA A 88 5.04 1.02 10.49
C ALA A 88 4.34 1.86 9.42
N LEU A 89 3.95 1.21 8.33
CA LEU A 89 3.15 1.79 7.27
C LEU A 89 1.78 1.14 7.26
N THR A 90 0.74 1.96 7.17
CA THR A 90 -0.60 1.51 6.79
C THR A 90 -1.14 2.46 5.75
N LEU A 91 -1.67 1.91 4.66
CA LEU A 91 -2.37 2.68 3.65
C LEU A 91 -3.63 1.97 3.17
N ARG A 92 -4.59 2.78 2.74
CA ARG A 92 -5.79 2.40 2.02
C ARG A 92 -6.07 3.45 0.95
N THR A 93 -6.25 3.06 -0.29
CA THR A 93 -6.60 4.00 -1.36
C THR A 93 -7.50 3.36 -2.41
N GLY A 94 -8.41 4.16 -2.97
CA GLY A 94 -9.16 3.81 -4.18
C GLY A 94 -8.32 4.06 -5.43
N VAL A 95 -8.20 3.06 -6.29
CA VAL A 95 -7.35 3.10 -7.48
C VAL A 95 -8.21 2.95 -8.73
N HIS A 96 -8.10 3.86 -9.69
CA HIS A 96 -8.76 3.72 -10.99
C HIS A 96 -8.08 2.62 -11.83
N GLU A 97 -8.81 1.90 -12.68
CA GLU A 97 -8.24 0.82 -13.50
C GLU A 97 -7.05 1.25 -14.36
N ASP A 98 -7.11 2.45 -14.95
CA ASP A 98 -6.03 3.02 -15.76
C ASP A 98 -4.75 3.28 -14.94
N GLU A 99 -4.88 3.51 -13.63
CA GLU A 99 -3.77 3.80 -12.72
C GLU A 99 -3.22 2.52 -12.07
N PHE A 100 -3.92 1.39 -12.20
CA PHE A 100 -3.63 0.18 -11.45
C PHE A 100 -2.21 -0.34 -11.69
N GLY A 101 -1.72 -0.30 -12.93
CA GLY A 101 -0.37 -0.73 -13.27
C GLY A 101 0.70 0.07 -12.50
N VAL A 102 0.61 1.40 -12.57
CA VAL A 102 1.50 2.34 -11.87
C VAL A 102 1.45 2.14 -10.36
N VAL A 103 0.25 2.00 -9.81
CA VAL A 103 0.08 1.78 -8.36
C VAL A 103 0.72 0.44 -7.95
N MET A 104 0.55 -0.61 -8.73
CA MET A 104 1.14 -1.91 -8.42
C MET A 104 2.67 -1.93 -8.53
N GLU A 105 3.26 -1.12 -9.40
CA GLU A 105 4.72 -0.90 -9.46
C GLU A 105 5.22 -0.22 -8.17
N ALA A 106 4.53 0.83 -7.72
CA ALA A 106 4.86 1.48 -6.44
C ALA A 106 4.69 0.53 -5.25
N VAL A 107 3.66 -0.33 -5.26
CA VAL A 107 3.47 -1.39 -4.27
C VAL A 107 4.63 -2.39 -4.30
N GLU A 108 5.04 -2.85 -5.49
CA GLU A 108 6.17 -3.76 -5.62
C GLU A 108 7.44 -3.16 -5.01
N TRP A 109 7.77 -1.92 -5.40
CA TRP A 109 8.94 -1.21 -4.90
C TRP A 109 8.91 -1.10 -3.37
N LEU A 110 7.74 -0.78 -2.80
CA LEU A 110 7.54 -0.67 -1.37
C LEU A 110 7.70 -2.01 -0.65
N LEU A 111 7.10 -3.08 -1.19
CA LEU A 111 7.17 -4.44 -0.62
C LEU A 111 8.57 -5.05 -0.70
N ARG A 112 9.40 -4.63 -1.66
CA ARG A 112 10.84 -4.97 -1.68
C ARG A 112 11.61 -4.36 -0.51
N LYS A 113 11.10 -3.29 0.11
CA LYS A 113 11.71 -2.68 1.32
C LYS A 113 11.16 -3.25 2.62
N ALA A 114 10.00 -3.90 2.59
CA ALA A 114 9.36 -4.43 3.81
C ALA A 114 10.14 -5.60 4.43
N THR A 115 10.10 -5.71 5.76
CA THR A 115 10.83 -6.74 6.52
C THR A 115 10.06 -8.05 6.68
N GLY A 116 8.73 -8.00 6.79
CA GLY A 116 7.87 -9.18 7.00
C GLY A 116 7.65 -10.02 5.74
N VAL A 117 7.16 -11.25 5.89
CA VAL A 117 6.65 -12.10 4.79
C VAL A 117 5.23 -12.57 5.14
N GLY A 118 4.45 -12.93 4.13
CA GLY A 118 3.08 -13.41 4.29
C GLY A 118 2.04 -12.35 3.93
N TRP A 119 0.88 -12.42 4.57
CA TRP A 119 -0.24 -11.53 4.26
C TRP A 119 0.07 -10.09 4.70
N VAL A 120 -0.01 -9.15 3.76
CA VAL A 120 0.28 -7.73 3.99
C VAL A 120 -0.87 -6.81 3.60
N GLY A 121 -1.96 -7.35 3.05
CA GLY A 121 -3.10 -6.53 2.66
C GLY A 121 -4.02 -7.19 1.65
N PHE A 122 -4.81 -6.38 0.95
CA PHE A 122 -5.73 -6.85 -0.08
C PHE A 122 -5.94 -5.83 -1.19
N VAL A 123 -6.47 -6.33 -2.31
CA VAL A 123 -7.03 -5.57 -3.42
C VAL A 123 -8.44 -6.09 -3.65
N ARG A 124 -9.45 -5.21 -3.56
CA ARG A 124 -10.84 -5.56 -3.82
C ARG A 124 -11.35 -4.79 -5.03
N SER A 125 -11.85 -5.50 -6.04
CA SER A 125 -12.50 -4.88 -7.20
C SER A 125 -13.86 -4.27 -6.82
N SER A 126 -14.24 -3.17 -7.45
CA SER A 126 -15.61 -2.65 -7.42
C SER A 126 -16.57 -3.57 -8.18
N ALA A 127 -16.06 -4.35 -9.13
CA ALA A 127 -16.81 -5.40 -9.82
C ALA A 127 -17.00 -6.64 -8.92
N PRO A 128 -17.88 -7.60 -9.28
CA PRO A 128 -18.18 -8.79 -8.46
C PRO A 128 -17.02 -9.79 -8.28
N GLU A 129 -15.78 -9.40 -8.61
CA GLU A 129 -14.61 -10.26 -8.77
C GLU A 129 -13.96 -10.69 -7.44
N GLY A 130 -14.50 -10.21 -6.31
CA GLY A 130 -14.07 -10.61 -4.98
C GLY A 130 -12.83 -9.88 -4.48
N ILE A 131 -12.23 -10.42 -3.42
CA ILE A 131 -11.07 -9.84 -2.73
C ILE A 131 -9.86 -10.71 -3.03
N ARG A 132 -8.79 -10.10 -3.54
CA ARG A 132 -7.48 -10.72 -3.68
C ARG A 132 -6.58 -10.28 -2.55
N HIS A 133 -5.93 -11.21 -1.87
CA HIS A 133 -4.99 -10.93 -0.80
C HIS A 133 -3.61 -10.67 -1.37
N VAL A 134 -2.91 -9.65 -0.83
CA VAL A 134 -1.52 -9.37 -1.15
C VAL A 134 -0.63 -10.21 -0.22
N ILE A 135 0.12 -11.14 -0.80
CA ILE A 135 1.03 -12.03 -0.07
C ILE A 135 2.47 -11.68 -0.45
N ARG A 136 3.24 -11.07 0.46
CA ARG A 136 4.64 -10.74 0.23
C ARG A 136 5.53 -11.96 0.47
N ARG A 137 6.42 -12.24 -0.48
CA ARG A 137 7.46 -13.27 -0.44
C ARG A 137 8.84 -12.61 -0.35
N GLN A 138 9.90 -13.40 -0.21
CA GLN A 138 11.26 -12.86 -0.16
C GLN A 138 11.69 -12.20 -1.49
N ASP A 139 11.17 -12.69 -2.61
CA ASP A 139 11.56 -12.35 -3.98
C ASP A 139 10.48 -11.60 -4.77
N GLY A 140 9.34 -11.29 -4.15
CA GLY A 140 8.22 -10.63 -4.81
C GLY A 140 6.95 -10.66 -3.97
N PHE A 141 5.79 -10.56 -4.61
CA PHE A 141 4.50 -10.75 -3.96
C PHE A 141 3.49 -11.36 -4.93
N ASP A 142 2.42 -11.92 -4.39
CA ASP A 142 1.30 -12.48 -5.17
C ASP A 142 -0.01 -11.81 -4.79
N LEU A 143 -0.93 -11.77 -5.76
CA LEU A 143 -2.35 -11.50 -5.54
C LEU A 143 -3.10 -12.82 -5.56
N VAL A 144 -3.60 -13.27 -4.41
CA VAL A 144 -4.24 -14.58 -4.25
C VAL A 144 -5.72 -14.41 -3.92
N ASP A 145 -6.60 -15.02 -4.72
CA ASP A 145 -8.02 -15.18 -4.35
C ASP A 145 -8.13 -16.26 -3.27
N VAL A 146 -8.33 -15.85 -2.02
CA VAL A 146 -8.50 -16.77 -0.89
C VAL A 146 -10.00 -16.99 -0.67
N ARG A 147 -10.63 -17.77 -1.55
CA ARG A 147 -11.98 -18.26 -1.29
C ARG A 147 -11.94 -19.22 -0.11
N SER A 148 -12.45 -18.78 1.02
CA SER A 148 -12.62 -19.65 2.18
C SER A 148 -13.69 -20.69 1.87
N ALA A 149 -13.29 -21.96 1.82
CA ALA A 149 -14.22 -23.06 1.96
C ALA A 149 -14.84 -23.01 3.37
N GLY A 150 -16.13 -22.64 3.46
CA GLY A 150 -17.06 -23.36 4.34
C GLY A 150 -17.56 -22.75 5.64
N THR A 151 -16.95 -21.71 6.24
CA THR A 151 -17.41 -21.24 7.57
C THR A 151 -17.80 -19.76 7.55
N ARG A 152 -19.11 -19.48 7.47
CA ARG A 152 -19.68 -18.14 7.60
C ARG A 152 -20.09 -17.92 9.06
N ALA A 153 -19.34 -17.10 9.79
CA ALA A 153 -19.79 -16.59 11.09
C ALA A 153 -20.75 -15.41 10.84
N GLN A 154 -22.02 -15.56 11.20
CA GLN A 154 -22.98 -14.46 11.20
C GLN A 154 -23.05 -13.87 12.61
N VAL A 155 -22.69 -12.60 12.75
CA VAL A 155 -22.83 -11.85 14.00
C VAL A 155 -24.08 -11.00 13.87
N SER A 156 -25.07 -11.23 14.73
CA SER A 156 -26.26 -10.39 14.87
C SER A 156 -25.98 -9.26 15.85
N TRP A 157 -26.31 -8.03 15.46
CA TRP A 157 -26.30 -6.87 16.37
C TRP A 157 -27.58 -6.90 17.25
N SER A 158 -27.45 -6.57 18.53
CA SER A 158 -28.57 -6.37 19.48
C SER A 158 -28.98 -4.92 19.57
#